data_AF-A0A358C384-F1
#
_entry.id   AF-A0A358C384-F1
#
_cell.length_a   1.000
_cell.length_b   1.000
_cell.length_c   1.000
_cell.angle_alpha   90.00
_cell.angle_beta   90.00
_cell.angle_gamma   90.00
#
_symmetry.space_group_name_H-M   'P 1'
#
loop_
_entity.id
_entity.type
_entity.pdbx_description
1 polymer ?
#
loop_
_entity_poly.entity_id
_entity_poly.type
_entity_poly.pdbx_seq_one_letter_code
_entity_poly.pdbx_strand_id
1 'polypeptide(L)'
;MFIYGRGEQAAWAHKKNEFDYTVGPGLAFLREQTGADAALIVLGSDFISSSGRRAAFIAGLALGIVMPLGQAFMTAGVVDLKTGDVQWMSFDSSSSMDSRKPADIDGLMRALYQTWPGSR
;
A
#
# COMPACT_ATOMS: atom_id res chain seq x y z
N MET A 1 -1.97 -12.62 -10.32
CA MET A 1 -0.83 -12.22 -9.49
C MET A 1 -0.71 -10.71 -9.59
N PHE A 2 -1.13 -9.96 -8.57
CA PHE A 2 -0.85 -8.52 -8.52
C PHE A 2 0.59 -8.37 -8.05
N ILE A 3 1.50 -8.06 -8.98
CA ILE A 3 2.91 -7.82 -8.64
C ILE A 3 3.01 -6.39 -8.12
N TYR A 4 2.71 -6.19 -6.85
CA TYR A 4 3.21 -5.03 -6.11
C TYR A 4 4.56 -5.45 -5.56
N GLY A 5 5.61 -5.16 -6.31
CA GLY A 5 6.97 -5.53 -5.91
C GLY A 5 7.98 -4.61 -6.59
N ARG A 6 9.07 -4.31 -5.89
CA ARG A 6 10.27 -3.72 -6.47
C ARG A 6 10.79 -4.72 -7.50
N GLY A 7 10.40 -4.56 -8.76
CA GLY A 7 10.84 -5.44 -9.82
C GLY A 7 12.37 -5.43 -9.90
N GLU A 8 12.99 -6.61 -9.90
CA GLU A 8 14.44 -6.77 -10.15
C GLU A 8 14.75 -6.78 -11.66
N GLN A 9 13.86 -6.22 -12.47
CA GLN A 9 14.03 -6.14 -13.91
C GLN A 9 15.10 -5.08 -14.21
N ALA A 10 16.22 -5.52 -14.79
CA ALA A 10 17.35 -4.65 -15.09
C ALA A 10 16.96 -3.40 -15.91
N ALA A 11 16.00 -3.53 -16.83
CA ALA A 11 15.49 -2.42 -17.64
C ALA A 11 14.93 -1.25 -16.79
N TRP A 12 14.42 -1.52 -15.59
CA TRP A 12 13.77 -0.55 -14.72
C TRP A 12 14.55 -0.26 -13.43
N ALA A 13 15.77 -0.78 -13.29
CA ALA A 13 16.58 -0.61 -12.09
C ALA A 13 16.87 0.88 -11.79
N HIS A 14 16.98 1.71 -12.83
CA HIS A 14 17.20 3.16 -12.69
C HIS A 14 16.08 3.86 -11.91
N LYS A 15 14.81 3.44 -12.05
CA LYS A 15 13.66 4.02 -11.32
C LYS A 15 13.71 3.82 -9.80
N LYS A 16 14.62 2.98 -9.30
CA LYS A 16 14.91 2.86 -7.86
C LYS A 16 15.67 4.08 -7.34
N ASN A 17 16.44 4.76 -8.20
CA ASN A 17 17.28 5.92 -7.87
C ASN A 17 16.79 7.22 -8.54
N GLU A 18 16.07 7.11 -9.66
CA GLU A 18 15.48 8.23 -10.41
C GLU A 18 13.96 8.22 -10.19
N PHE A 19 13.53 8.76 -9.06
CA PHE A 19 12.12 8.82 -8.67
C PHE A 19 11.46 10.08 -9.26
N ASP A 20 11.03 10.00 -10.51
CA ASP A 20 10.47 11.10 -11.32
C ASP A 20 8.97 10.91 -11.62
N TYR A 21 8.25 10.20 -10.74
CA TYR A 21 6.83 9.92 -10.92
C TYR A 21 5.97 11.16 -10.63
N THR A 22 4.94 11.37 -11.46
CA THR A 22 3.98 12.46 -11.31
C THR A 22 2.57 11.98 -11.67
N VAL A 23 1.56 12.52 -10.99
CA VAL A 23 0.14 12.37 -11.38
C VAL A 23 -0.32 13.47 -12.34
N GLY A 24 0.62 14.34 -12.74
CA GLY A 24 0.35 15.52 -13.55
C GLY A 24 -0.26 16.69 -12.75
N PRO A 25 -0.48 17.84 -13.40
CA PRO A 25 -0.87 19.09 -12.73
C PRO A 25 -2.33 19.10 -12.23
N GLY A 26 -3.06 18.00 -12.37
CA GLY A 26 -4.51 17.93 -12.16
C GLY A 26 -4.98 18.12 -10.71
N LEU A 27 -4.07 18.21 -9.74
CA LEU A 27 -4.42 18.35 -8.32
C LEU A 27 -4.25 19.77 -7.76
N ALA A 28 -3.79 20.75 -8.56
CA ALA A 28 -3.56 22.12 -8.10
C ALA A 28 -4.82 22.78 -7.50
N PHE A 29 -6.01 22.43 -8.00
CA PHE A 29 -7.27 22.93 -7.47
C PHE A 29 -7.51 22.53 -6.00
N LEU A 30 -6.99 21.38 -5.55
CA LEU A 30 -7.13 20.95 -4.15
C LEU A 30 -6.34 21.88 -3.23
N ARG A 31 -5.16 22.34 -3.67
CA ARG A 31 -4.39 23.34 -2.93
C ARG A 31 -5.14 24.67 -2.84
N GLU A 32 -5.76 25.12 -3.92
CA GLU A 32 -6.56 26.36 -3.92
C GLU A 32 -7.76 26.28 -2.97
N GLN A 33 -8.40 25.11 -2.89
CA GLN A 33 -9.59 24.91 -2.05
C GLN A 33 -9.27 24.65 -0.58
N THR A 34 -8.15 23.98 -0.29
CA THR A 34 -7.84 23.50 1.08
C THR A 34 -6.70 24.27 1.74
N GLY A 35 -5.88 24.97 0.96
CA GLY A 35 -4.62 25.58 1.43
C GLY A 35 -3.51 24.57 1.72
N ALA A 36 -3.71 23.27 1.47
CA ALA A 36 -2.69 22.25 1.69
C ALA A 36 -1.63 22.25 0.58
N ASP A 37 -0.38 21.94 0.93
CA ASP A 37 0.72 21.84 -0.03
C ASP A 37 0.91 20.44 -0.60
N ALA A 38 0.43 19.41 0.09
CA ALA A 38 0.56 18.02 -0.31
C ALA A 38 -0.69 17.21 0.03
N ALA A 39 -0.92 16.13 -0.72
CA ALA A 39 -1.93 15.14 -0.42
C ALA A 39 -1.27 13.81 -0.04
N LEU A 40 -1.74 13.22 1.06
CA LEU A 40 -1.53 11.81 1.35
C LEU A 40 -2.65 11.01 0.68
N ILE A 41 -2.27 10.13 -0.23
CA ILE A 41 -3.18 9.20 -0.89
C ILE A 41 -2.93 7.82 -0.29
N VAL A 42 -3.98 7.21 0.25
CA VAL A 42 -3.96 5.81 0.72
C VAL A 42 -4.96 5.02 -0.12
N LEU A 43 -4.49 3.96 -0.76
CA LEU A 43 -5.30 3.08 -1.59
C LEU A 43 -5.04 1.63 -1.19
N GLY A 44 -6.08 0.82 -1.14
CA GLY A 44 -5.89 -0.60 -0.89
C GLY A 44 -7.17 -1.38 -0.71
N SER A 45 -7.02 -2.65 -0.40
CA SER A 45 -8.11 -3.59 -0.20
C SER A 45 -7.71 -4.63 0.83
N ASP A 46 -8.64 -4.97 1.71
CA ASP A 46 -8.49 -6.04 2.69
C ASP A 46 -9.53 -7.12 2.43
N PHE A 47 -9.06 -8.30 2.03
CA PHE A 47 -9.90 -9.46 1.85
C PHE A 47 -9.95 -10.24 3.18
N ILE A 48 -11.03 -10.08 3.94
CA ILE A 48 -11.12 -10.65 5.28
C ILE A 48 -11.76 -12.05 5.24
N SER A 49 -11.02 -13.06 5.69
CA SER A 49 -11.58 -14.42 5.84
C SER A 49 -12.49 -14.53 7.06
N SER A 50 -13.70 -15.06 6.84
CA SER A 50 -14.64 -15.40 7.91
C SER A 50 -14.06 -16.42 8.88
N SER A 51 -14.61 -16.49 10.10
CA SER A 51 -14.23 -17.50 11.10
C SER A 51 -14.37 -18.92 10.55
N GLY A 52 -15.48 -19.22 9.85
CA GLY A 52 -15.70 -20.51 9.19
C GLY A 52 -14.64 -20.84 8.13
N ARG A 53 -14.24 -19.86 7.30
CA ARG A 53 -13.19 -20.06 6.30
C ARG A 53 -11.82 -20.31 6.94
N ARG A 54 -11.50 -19.62 8.04
CA ARG A 54 -10.27 -19.85 8.84
C ARG A 54 -10.28 -21.23 9.50
N ALA A 55 -11.40 -21.65 10.06
CA ALA A 55 -11.57 -22.98 10.64
C ALA A 55 -11.42 -24.08 9.57
N ALA A 56 -12.06 -23.90 8.41
CA ALA A 56 -11.92 -24.81 7.28
C ALA A 56 -10.47 -24.90 6.79
N PHE A 57 -9.72 -23.78 6.77
CA PHE A 57 -8.30 -23.79 6.44
C PHE A 57 -7.49 -24.66 7.40
N ILE A 58 -7.69 -24.50 8.72
CA ILE A 58 -7.00 -25.33 9.74
C ILE A 58 -7.34 -26.81 9.57
N ALA A 59 -8.63 -27.15 9.39
CA ALA A 59 -9.06 -28.53 9.16
C ALA A 59 -8.48 -29.10 7.86
N GLY A 60 -8.47 -28.30 6.78
CA GLY A 60 -7.90 -28.67 5.49
C GLY A 60 -6.39 -28.95 5.58
N LEU A 61 -5.64 -28.14 6.33
CA LEU A 61 -4.21 -28.36 6.55
C LEU A 61 -3.92 -29.73 7.18
N ALA A 62 -4.75 -30.19 8.12
CA ALA A 62 -4.62 -31.54 8.71
C ALA A 62 -4.82 -32.67 7.69
N LEU A 63 -5.50 -32.37 6.57
CA LEU A 63 -5.73 -33.28 5.44
C LEU A 63 -4.77 -33.03 4.27
N GLY A 64 -3.76 -32.16 4.44
CA GLY A 64 -2.82 -31.78 3.39
C GLY A 64 -3.37 -30.82 2.34
N ILE A 65 -4.52 -30.18 2.59
CA ILE A 65 -5.17 -29.22 1.69
C ILE A 65 -4.80 -27.80 2.12
N VAL A 66 -4.12 -27.06 1.24
CA VAL A 66 -3.83 -25.64 1.43
C VAL A 66 -4.89 -24.81 0.71
N MET A 67 -5.69 -24.05 1.46
CA MET A 67 -6.67 -23.12 0.90
C MET A 67 -6.18 -21.68 1.01
N PRO A 68 -6.37 -20.83 -0.01
CA PRO A 68 -6.07 -19.42 0.12
C PRO A 68 -6.99 -18.78 1.16
N LEU A 69 -6.37 -18.08 2.10
CA LEU A 69 -7.02 -17.11 2.96
C LEU A 69 -6.97 -15.73 2.29
N GLY A 70 -7.77 -14.84 2.84
CA GLY A 70 -7.77 -13.45 2.41
C GLY A 70 -6.54 -12.71 2.92
N GLN A 71 -6.18 -11.64 2.22
CA GLN A 71 -4.97 -10.85 2.40
C GLN A 71 -5.29 -9.38 2.21
N ALA A 72 -4.57 -8.50 2.91
CA ALA A 72 -4.62 -7.07 2.71
C ALA A 72 -3.46 -6.59 1.84
N PHE A 73 -3.74 -5.59 1.01
CA PHE A 73 -2.78 -4.90 0.15
C PHE A 73 -3.02 -3.40 0.26
N MET A 74 -2.02 -2.64 0.68
CA MET A 74 -2.16 -1.22 0.96
C MET A 74 -0.98 -0.45 0.38
N THR A 75 -1.27 0.65 -0.28
CA THR A 75 -0.29 1.61 -0.81
C THR A 75 -0.57 2.97 -0.19
N ALA A 76 0.48 3.67 0.20
CA ALA A 76 0.42 5.08 0.56
C ALA A 76 1.38 5.88 -0.31
N GLY A 77 1.00 7.10 -0.67
CA GLY A 77 1.86 8.01 -1.41
C GLY A 77 1.61 9.46 -1.01
N VAL A 78 2.66 10.26 -1.04
CA VAL A 78 2.57 11.71 -0.81
C VAL A 78 2.81 12.40 -2.14
N VAL A 79 1.89 13.27 -2.52
CA VAL A 79 1.91 14.02 -3.77
C VAL A 79 1.97 15.51 -3.47
N ASP A 80 2.91 16.21 -4.09
CA ASP A 80 2.96 17.68 -4.06
C ASP A 80 1.77 18.23 -4.87
N LEU A 81 0.92 19.04 -4.23
CA LEU A 81 -0.31 19.50 -4.87
C LEU A 81 -0.06 20.62 -5.89
N LYS A 82 1.10 21.28 -5.87
CA LYS A 82 1.43 22.35 -6.82
C LYS A 82 1.89 21.78 -8.16
N THR A 83 2.68 20.71 -8.13
CA THR A 83 3.36 20.12 -9.30
C THR A 83 2.72 18.81 -9.76
N GLY A 84 2.10 18.06 -8.84
CA GLY A 84 1.67 16.69 -9.06
C GLY A 84 2.78 15.66 -8.83
N ASP A 85 3.97 16.09 -8.44
CA ASP A 85 5.10 15.19 -8.25
C ASP A 85 4.85 14.27 -7.06
N VAL A 86 5.07 12.98 -7.28
CA VAL A 86 5.04 11.99 -6.21
C VAL A 86 6.35 12.13 -5.43
N GLN A 87 6.25 12.50 -4.17
CA GLN A 87 7.42 12.73 -3.29
C GLN A 87 7.82 11.47 -2.52
N TRP A 88 6.90 10.50 -2.41
CA TRP A 88 7.12 9.24 -1.72
C TRP A 88 6.01 8.26 -2.05
N MET A 89 6.36 6.98 -2.07
CA MET A 89 5.41 5.87 -2.10
C MET A 89 5.89 4.74 -1.19
N SER A 90 4.94 4.08 -0.55
CA SER A 90 5.17 2.88 0.25
C SER A 90 4.06 1.87 -0.03
N PHE A 91 4.40 0.60 0.06
CA PHE A 91 3.48 -0.51 -0.13
C PHE A 91 3.72 -1.52 0.99
N ASP A 92 2.63 -2.05 1.53
CA ASP A 92 2.66 -3.14 2.49
C ASP A 92 1.50 -4.11 2.25
N SER A 93 1.67 -5.35 2.69
CA SER A 93 0.66 -6.39 2.60
C SER A 93 0.68 -7.26 3.84
N SER A 94 -0.48 -7.73 4.27
CA SER A 94 -0.58 -8.57 5.46
C SER A 94 -1.60 -9.69 5.27
N SER A 95 -1.21 -10.89 5.68
CA SER A 95 -2.09 -12.07 5.69
C SER A 95 -2.83 -12.25 7.02
N SER A 96 -2.56 -11.41 8.01
CA SER A 96 -3.08 -11.57 9.38
C SER A 96 -3.85 -10.38 9.92
N MET A 97 -3.67 -9.19 9.32
CA MET A 97 -4.40 -7.99 9.75
C MET A 97 -5.91 -8.09 9.47
N ASP A 98 -6.66 -7.27 10.18
CA ASP A 98 -8.08 -7.03 9.92
C ASP A 98 -8.33 -5.51 9.97
N SER A 99 -8.64 -4.91 8.82
CA SER A 99 -8.80 -3.46 8.66
C SER A 99 -9.96 -2.87 9.49
N ARG A 100 -10.84 -3.71 10.04
CA ARG A 100 -11.90 -3.29 10.96
C ARG A 100 -11.38 -3.08 12.39
N LYS A 101 -10.14 -3.49 12.68
CA LYS A 101 -9.49 -3.31 13.98
C LYS A 101 -8.52 -2.13 13.92
N PRO A 102 -8.75 -1.07 14.71
CA PRO A 102 -7.88 0.11 14.69
C PRO A 102 -6.40 -0.19 14.95
N ALA A 103 -6.10 -1.07 15.92
CA ALA A 103 -4.72 -1.43 16.25
C ALA A 103 -3.95 -2.09 15.09
N ASP A 104 -4.64 -2.86 14.24
CA ASP A 104 -4.03 -3.49 13.07
C ASP A 104 -3.70 -2.43 12.00
N ILE A 105 -4.59 -1.45 11.81
CA ILE A 105 -4.37 -0.30 10.93
C ILE A 105 -3.23 0.59 11.46
N ASP A 106 -3.16 0.83 12.77
CA ASP A 106 -2.07 1.61 13.36
C ASP A 106 -0.70 0.95 13.10
N GLY A 107 -0.63 -0.37 13.25
CA GLY A 107 0.57 -1.15 12.92
C GLY A 107 0.95 -1.03 11.45
N LEU A 108 -0.02 -1.19 10.55
CA LEU A 108 0.17 -1.04 9.10
C LEU A 108 0.65 0.37 8.73
N MET A 109 0.02 1.42 9.25
CA MET A 109 0.42 2.80 8.94
C MET A 109 1.84 3.09 9.43
N ARG A 110 2.21 2.60 10.63
CA ARG A 110 3.59 2.68 11.13
C ARG A 110 4.57 1.99 10.19
N ALA A 111 4.23 0.81 9.69
CA ALA A 111 5.07 0.06 8.75
C ALA A 111 5.23 0.82 7.41
N LEU A 112 4.13 1.32 6.84
CA LEU A 112 4.17 2.12 5.62
C LEU A 112 5.14 3.31 5.77
N TYR A 113 5.02 4.07 6.86
CA TYR A 113 5.81 5.29 7.11
C TYR A 113 7.28 5.07 7.50
N GLN A 114 7.76 3.83 7.69
CA GLN A 114 9.17 3.59 8.05
C GLN A 114 10.17 4.16 7.05
N THR A 115 9.76 4.30 5.80
CA THR A 115 10.59 4.80 4.69
C THR A 115 10.32 6.27 4.37
N TRP A 116 9.49 6.96 5.16
CA TRP A 116 9.21 8.37 4.98
C TRP A 116 10.19 9.25 5.80
N PRO A 117 10.66 10.38 5.25
CA PRO A 117 10.57 10.75 3.84
C PRO A 117 11.43 9.84 2.96
N GLY A 118 11.02 9.65 1.70
CA GLY A 118 11.80 8.87 0.74
C GLY A 118 13.18 9.49 0.53
N SER A 119 14.19 8.66 0.22
CA SER A 119 15.50 9.13 -0.21
C SER A 119 15.34 9.88 -1.53
N ARG A 120 15.82 11.13 -1.58
CA ARG A 120 15.98 11.86 -2.85
C ARG A 120 17.20 11.38 -3.61
#